data_AF-A0A7X7K4U2-F1
#
_entry.id   AF-A0A7X7K4U2-F1
#
_cell.length_a   1.000
_cell.length_b   1.000
_cell.length_c   1.000
_cell.angle_alpha   90.00
_cell.angle_beta   90.00
_cell.angle_gamma   90.00
#
_symmetry.space_group_name_H-M   'P 1'
#
loop_
_entity.id
_entity.type
_entity.pdbx_description
1 polymer ?
#
loop_
_entity_poly.entity_id
_entity_poly.type
_entity_poly.pdbx_seq_one_letter_code
_entity_poly.pdbx_strand_id
1 'polypeptide(L)'
;MTDNFNPTEWLTTQEAAELTGYTPEYLRHLVRSRKVRAVKRLRTVFLDRDSLTAYVDEMRRLGPAKHDPWRTGARKRDSEAD
;
A
#
# COMPACT_ATOMS: atom_id res chain seq x y z
N MET A 1 19.23 -16.11 -22.60
CA MET A 1 19.25 -15.25 -21.39
C MET A 1 18.09 -15.69 -20.52
N THR A 2 18.37 -16.48 -19.47
CA THR A 2 17.35 -16.93 -18.52
C THR A 2 17.00 -15.77 -17.62
N ASP A 3 15.84 -15.21 -17.88
CA ASP A 3 15.26 -14.18 -17.05
C ASP A 3 14.81 -14.84 -15.75
N ASN A 4 15.60 -14.71 -14.68
CA ASN A 4 15.35 -15.32 -13.38
C ASN A 4 14.29 -14.51 -12.61
N PHE A 5 13.15 -14.27 -13.25
CA PHE A 5 12.00 -13.58 -12.66
C PHE A 5 11.35 -14.52 -11.65
N ASN A 6 11.61 -14.30 -10.36
CA ASN A 6 10.96 -15.04 -9.29
C ASN A 6 9.56 -14.46 -9.05
N PRO A 7 8.47 -15.19 -9.39
CA PRO A 7 7.10 -14.74 -9.10
C PRO A 7 6.85 -14.63 -7.59
N THR A 8 7.71 -15.23 -6.76
CA THR A 8 7.68 -15.10 -5.31
C THR A 8 8.03 -13.68 -4.85
N GLU A 9 8.87 -12.95 -5.58
CA GLU A 9 9.33 -11.60 -5.21
C GLU A 9 8.51 -10.51 -5.93
N TRP A 10 8.07 -10.79 -7.16
CA TRP A 10 7.44 -9.81 -8.04
C TRP A 10 6.06 -10.26 -8.49
N LEU A 11 5.04 -9.51 -8.10
CA LEU A 11 3.63 -9.76 -8.43
C LEU A 11 3.16 -8.87 -9.56
N THR A 12 2.36 -9.40 -10.47
CA THR A 12 1.58 -8.57 -11.38
C THR A 12 0.53 -7.76 -10.61
N THR A 13 -0.01 -6.71 -11.24
CA THR A 13 -1.09 -5.92 -10.61
C THR A 13 -2.34 -6.76 -10.30
N GLN A 14 -2.60 -7.84 -11.06
CA GLN A 14 -3.73 -8.74 -10.79
C GLN A 14 -3.44 -9.66 -9.60
N GLU A 15 -2.29 -10.32 -9.56
CA GLU A 15 -1.92 -11.17 -8.42
C GLU A 15 -1.85 -10.38 -7.11
N ALA A 16 -1.33 -9.14 -7.16
CA ALA A 16 -1.32 -8.24 -6.02
C ALA A 16 -2.74 -7.86 -5.55
N ALA A 17 -3.69 -7.72 -6.48
CA ALA A 17 -5.09 -7.44 -6.15
C ALA A 17 -5.74 -8.64 -5.45
N GLU A 18 -5.50 -9.85 -5.95
CA GLU A 18 -6.00 -11.10 -5.35
C GLU A 18 -5.39 -11.34 -3.96
N LEU A 19 -4.08 -11.07 -3.79
CA LEU A 19 -3.38 -11.28 -2.53
C LEU A 19 -3.83 -10.31 -1.43
N THR A 20 -4.07 -9.04 -1.78
CA THR A 20 -4.37 -7.98 -0.81
C THR A 20 -5.85 -7.66 -0.65
N GLY A 21 -6.66 -8.03 -1.64
CA GLY A 21 -8.05 -7.60 -1.78
C GLY A 21 -8.21 -6.15 -2.25
N TYR A 22 -7.12 -5.45 -2.59
CA TYR A 22 -7.19 -4.10 -3.15
C TYR A 22 -7.49 -4.10 -4.64
N THR A 23 -8.08 -3.00 -5.13
CA THR A 23 -8.34 -2.86 -6.56
C THR A 23 -7.03 -2.61 -7.34
N PRO A 24 -6.93 -3.10 -8.60
CA PRO A 24 -5.76 -2.84 -9.44
C PRO A 24 -5.46 -1.36 -9.65
N GLU A 25 -6.48 -0.51 -9.64
CA GLU A 25 -6.33 0.94 -9.72
C GLU A 25 -5.71 1.52 -8.45
N TYR A 26 -6.14 1.06 -7.28
CA TYR A 26 -5.56 1.48 -6.01
C TYR A 26 -4.10 1.07 -5.91
N LEU A 27 -3.75 -0.14 -6.34
CA LEU A 27 -2.37 -0.61 -6.42
C LEU A 27 -1.52 0.28 -7.34
N ARG A 28 -2.04 0.66 -8.52
CA ARG A 28 -1.36 1.64 -9.39
C ARG A 28 -1.21 3.01 -8.73
N HIS A 29 -2.19 3.44 -7.94
CA HIS A 29 -2.09 4.67 -7.15
C HIS A 29 -0.98 4.58 -6.09
N LEU A 30 -0.84 3.45 -5.40
CA LEU A 30 0.25 3.20 -4.43
C LEU A 30 1.63 3.25 -5.09
N VAL A 31 1.75 2.70 -6.30
CA VAL A 31 2.98 2.78 -7.10
C VAL A 31 3.29 4.22 -7.49
N ARG A 32 2.29 4.97 -7.99
CA ARG A 32 2.46 6.39 -8.38
C ARG A 32 2.81 7.29 -7.21
N SER A 33 2.27 6.99 -6.02
CA SER A 33 2.57 7.69 -4.77
C SER A 33 3.84 7.20 -4.07
N ARG A 34 4.57 6.25 -4.69
CA ARG A 34 5.80 5.63 -4.17
C ARG A 34 5.65 5.02 -2.78
N LYS A 35 4.45 4.56 -2.42
CA LYS A 35 4.17 3.87 -1.15
C LYS A 35 4.56 2.39 -1.19
N VAL A 36 4.61 1.81 -2.39
CA VAL A 36 5.01 0.42 -2.63
C VAL A 36 6.06 0.39 -3.74
N ARG A 37 7.08 -0.46 -3.59
CA ARG A 37 8.11 -0.67 -4.62
C ARG A 37 7.50 -1.39 -5.82
N ALA A 38 7.85 -0.92 -7.02
CA ALA A 38 7.44 -1.56 -8.27
C ALA A 38 8.49 -1.35 -9.35
N VAL A 39 8.58 -2.31 -10.25
CA VAL A 39 9.42 -2.27 -11.44
C VAL A 39 8.54 -2.33 -12.68
N LYS A 40 8.79 -1.42 -13.63
CA LYS A 40 8.16 -1.50 -14.94
C LYS A 40 9.03 -2.36 -15.84
N ARG A 41 8.46 -3.46 -16.35
CA ARG A 41 9.14 -4.36 -17.28
C ARG A 41 8.33 -4.52 -18.55
N LEU A 42 8.95 -4.23 -19.69
CA LEU A 42 8.28 -4.13 -20.99
C LEU A 42 7.05 -3.20 -20.89
N ARG A 43 5.85 -3.78 -20.92
CA ARG A 43 4.58 -3.06 -20.87
C ARG A 43 3.81 -3.28 -19.55
N THR A 44 4.34 -4.11 -18.66
CA THR A 44 3.68 -4.52 -17.42
C THR A 44 4.40 -3.91 -16.21
N VAL A 45 3.62 -3.55 -15.19
CA VAL A 45 4.13 -3.11 -13.89
C VAL A 45 4.08 -4.30 -12.94
N PHE A 46 5.21 -4.60 -12.34
CA PHE A 46 5.36 -5.62 -11.32
C PHE A 46 5.59 -4.94 -9.97
N LEU A 47 4.87 -5.40 -8.96
CA LEU A 47 4.94 -4.91 -7.60
C LEU A 47 5.81 -5.85 -6.77
N ASP A 48 6.64 -5.28 -5.92
CA ASP A 48 7.43 -6.04 -4.96
C ASP A 48 6.51 -6.60 -3.87
N ARG A 49 6.51 -7.92 -3.71
CA ARG A 49 5.62 -8.63 -2.78
C ARG A 49 5.86 -8.19 -1.33
N ASP A 50 7.11 -8.08 -0.92
CA ASP A 50 7.48 -7.74 0.45
C ASP A 50 7.05 -6.32 0.79
N SER A 51 7.32 -5.36 -0.10
CA SER A 51 6.88 -3.97 0.07
C SER A 51 5.36 -3.85 0.12
N LEU A 52 4.64 -4.63 -0.68
CA LEU A 52 3.18 -4.62 -0.67
C LEU A 52 2.63 -5.21 0.63
N THR A 53 3.18 -6.35 1.07
CA THR A 53 2.78 -7.02 2.31
C THR A 53 3.04 -6.13 3.52
N ALA A 54 4.23 -5.51 3.59
CA ALA A 54 4.56 -4.55 4.63
C ALA A 54 3.60 -3.35 4.66
N TYR A 55 3.18 -2.85 3.49
CA TYR A 55 2.17 -1.79 3.42
C TYR A 55 0.82 -2.26 3.96
N VAL A 56 0.37 -3.45 3.58
CA VAL A 56 -0.91 -4.01 4.05
C VAL A 56 -0.89 -4.27 5.55
N ASP A 57 0.21 -4.80 6.08
CA ASP A 57 0.38 -5.02 7.52
C ASP A 57 0.40 -3.70 8.29
N GLU A 58 1.06 -2.67 7.76
CA GLU A 58 1.02 -1.32 8.34
C GLU A 58 -0.41 -0.75 8.32
N MET A 59 -1.16 -0.93 7.22
CA MET A 59 -2.56 -0.51 7.14
C MET A 59 -3.46 -1.29 8.12
N ARG A 60 -3.21 -2.60 8.30
CA ARG A 60 -3.91 -3.43 9.29
C ARG A 60 -3.60 -2.97 10.71
N ARG A 61 -2.34 -2.65 11.00
CA ARG A 61 -1.88 -2.13 12.29
C ARG A 61 -2.50 -0.77 12.61
N LEU A 62 -2.57 0.14 11.63
CA LEU A 62 -3.22 1.44 11.78
C LEU A 62 -4.73 1.28 12.01
N GLY A 63 -5.34 0.21 11.51
CA GLY A 63 -6.73 -0.15 11.75
C GLY A 63 -7.71 0.95 11.31
N PRO A 64 -8.94 0.98 11.84
CA PRO A 64 -9.93 2.03 11.56
C PRO A 64 -9.48 3.43 12.01
N ALA A 65 -8.44 3.54 12.85
CA ALA A 65 -7.89 4.81 13.33
C ALA A 65 -7.15 5.63 12.25
N LYS A 66 -7.00 5.09 11.03
CA LYS A 66 -6.60 5.86 9.83
C LYS A 66 -7.78 6.64 9.23
N HIS A 67 -8.99 6.11 9.36
CA HIS A 67 -10.22 6.73 8.86
C HIS A 67 -10.95 7.55 9.94
N ASP A 68 -10.39 7.66 11.15
CA ASP A 68 -10.93 8.54 12.17
C ASP A 68 -10.68 10.01 11.77
N PRO A 69 -11.73 10.75 11.36
CA PRO A 69 -11.58 12.13 10.91
C PRO A 69 -11.20 13.08 12.07
N TRP A 70 -11.19 12.61 13.32
CA TRP A 70 -10.84 13.41 14.51
C TRP A 70 -9.37 13.30 14.94
N ARG A 71 -8.55 12.50 14.24
CA ARG A 71 -7.11 12.34 14.54
C ARG A 71 -6.23 13.43 13.94
N THR A 72 -6.69 14.11 12.89
CA THR A 72 -6.06 15.36 12.43
C THR A 72 -6.42 16.40 13.48
N GLY A 73 -5.48 16.79 14.35
CA GLY A 73 -5.69 17.63 15.54
C GLY A 73 -6.25 19.03 15.27
N ALA A 74 -7.45 19.12 14.71
CA ALA A 74 -8.13 20.34 14.30
C ALA A 74 -8.97 20.95 15.43
N ARG A 75 -9.09 20.26 16.58
CA ARG A 75 -9.65 20.83 17.82
C ARG A 75 -8.87 20.33 19.03
N LYS A 76 -7.91 21.13 19.50
CA LYS A 76 -7.69 21.18 20.95
C LYS A 76 -8.97 21.73 21.54
N ARG A 77 -9.62 20.97 22.42
CA ARG A 77 -10.60 21.56 23.31
C ARG A 77 -9.77 22.25 24.38
N ASP A 78 -9.71 23.58 24.32
CA ASP A 78 -9.28 24.37 25.48
C ASP A 78 -10.35 24.18 26.56
N SER A 79 -10.12 23.20 27.42
CA SER A 79 -10.80 22.96 28.69
C SER A 79 -9.69 22.32 29.51
N GLU A 80 -9.03 23.06 30.38
CA GLU A 80 -9.57 23.36 31.69
C GLU A 80 -8.99 24.70 32.19
N ALA A 81 -9.88 25.62 32.54
CA ALA A 81 -9.62 26.66 33.52
C ALA A 81 -10.14 26.10 34.86
N ASP A 82 -9.26 25.98 35.84
CA ASP A 82 -9.55 26.19 37.27
C ASP A 82 -8.24 26.47 38.01
#